data_AF-A0A8H6RSW6-F1
#
_entry.id   AF-A0A8H6RSW6-F1
#
_cell.length_a   1.000
_cell.length_b   1.000
_cell.length_c   1.000
_cell.angle_alpha   90.00
_cell.angle_beta   90.00
_cell.angle_gamma   90.00
#
_symmetry.space_group_name_H-M   'P 1'
#
loop_
_entity.id
_entity.type
_entity.pdbx_description
1 polymer ?
#
loop_
_entity_poly.entity_id
_entity_poly.type
_entity_poly.pdbx_seq_one_letter_code
_entity_poly.pdbx_strand_id
1 'polypeptide(L)'
;MGVTGFWDVVEPLSKAKKTSLTQESGDHFREYGRPLRIAVDASILLFKHTCKTESVFKNKPFGGINHAAKAFIDHIKDIMLEGVDPVLVFDGPDRPAVKRGRPTVRTTSDIREVPPNPSFQDVLDRFDLGHTTALVKLFLQRMGLQCKLLQQRLKLKRNLQKIEAQKLEKTGRTQFDWIIAAWLSGGDYSDGIRDCGPTTALAIAKEIKAARPQLVHMLAGIARSNRDVAALNGMLLGLWNTLVGAILEICKSSVIQKAMKADFPNHQVLGLYVRAKASSISLLEGMKTSLWQRRPVSFPELRQTAANHFTWHNQDRARQFLWNFTPAFLARELLLASQSSLDRLDLIVSAKPQKPKADEPSMVRVRYKALDVIPIDYDGECQEPSGRKPYDEKNTKTPYKLYTVDLPKFLLELGAPRCLHYMRGGPVSKKRQAGSDPERGQPKKPKPTGTRVALSSIPEVGNRLVPMSSGSKVTQKRAPVPEIARSQYSMVNNRMTETIDLTDE
;
A
#
# COMPACT_ATOMS: atom_id res chain seq x y z
N MET A 1 -11.24 16.09 9.19
CA MET A 1 -11.86 14.89 8.59
C MET A 1 -11.93 13.82 9.67
N GLY A 2 -13.09 13.21 9.85
CA GLY A 2 -13.38 12.29 10.95
C GLY A 2 -13.94 12.97 12.20
N VAL A 3 -14.18 12.17 13.23
CA VAL A 3 -14.73 12.60 14.52
C VAL A 3 -13.71 13.49 15.25
N THR A 4 -14.09 14.73 15.55
CA THR A 4 -13.24 15.67 16.29
C THR A 4 -13.05 15.19 17.72
N GLY A 5 -11.82 15.21 18.24
CA GLY A 5 -11.50 14.71 19.60
C GLY A 5 -11.55 13.18 19.74
N PHE A 6 -11.66 12.43 18.64
CA PHE A 6 -11.76 10.96 18.68
C PHE A 6 -10.55 10.30 19.35
N TRP A 7 -9.34 10.78 19.04
CA TRP A 7 -8.11 10.21 19.56
C TRP A 7 -7.95 10.44 21.06
N ASP A 8 -8.42 11.57 21.59
CA ASP A 8 -8.40 11.88 23.02
C ASP A 8 -9.17 10.82 23.84
N VAL A 9 -10.15 10.16 23.23
CA VAL A 9 -10.91 9.06 23.85
C VAL A 9 -10.29 7.69 23.56
N VAL A 10 -9.82 7.46 22.35
CA VAL A 10 -9.38 6.12 21.90
C VAL A 10 -7.97 5.78 22.39
N GLU A 11 -7.06 6.74 22.45
CA GLU A 11 -5.68 6.48 22.87
C GLU A 11 -5.59 5.94 24.31
N PRO A 12 -6.26 6.53 25.31
CA PRO A 12 -6.23 5.99 26.68
C PRO A 12 -6.86 4.60 26.78
N LEU A 13 -7.93 4.35 26.01
CA LEU A 13 -8.66 3.07 26.04
C LEU A 13 -7.89 1.93 25.37
N SER A 14 -7.20 2.22 24.27
CA SER A 14 -6.52 1.21 23.47
C SER A 14 -5.17 0.77 24.04
N LYS A 15 -4.60 1.54 24.99
CA LYS A 15 -3.20 1.39 25.43
C LYS A 15 -2.26 1.26 24.23
N ALA A 16 -2.51 2.06 23.20
CA ALA A 16 -1.83 1.93 21.91
C ALA A 16 -0.31 2.01 22.08
N LYS A 17 0.40 0.95 21.68
CA LYS A 17 1.85 0.96 21.63
C LYS A 17 2.27 1.68 20.34
N LYS A 18 3.19 2.63 20.47
CA LYS A 18 3.89 3.20 19.30
C LYS A 18 4.96 2.19 18.87
N THR A 19 4.85 1.68 17.65
CA THR A 19 5.83 0.79 17.05
C THR A 19 6.26 1.32 15.68
N SER A 20 7.48 0.98 15.26
CA SER A 20 7.96 1.32 13.93
C SER A 20 7.40 0.34 12.89
N LEU A 21 7.19 0.82 11.66
CA LEU A 21 6.69 -0.02 10.57
C LEU A 21 7.67 -1.15 10.24
N THR A 22 8.98 -0.86 10.22
CA THR A 22 10.03 -1.88 10.07
C THR A 22 9.93 -2.97 11.14
N GLN A 23 9.69 -2.61 12.41
CA GLN A 23 9.56 -3.61 13.47
C GLN A 23 8.35 -4.52 13.26
N GLU A 24 7.18 -3.94 13.02
CA GLU A 24 5.96 -4.74 12.75
C GLU A 24 6.13 -5.62 11.50
N SER A 25 6.78 -5.09 10.46
CA SER A 25 7.07 -5.83 9.23
C SER A 25 7.99 -7.03 9.48
N GLY A 26 9.07 -6.83 10.24
CA GLY A 26 10.00 -7.89 10.60
C GLY A 26 9.40 -8.92 11.55
N ASP A 27 8.63 -8.49 12.54
CA ASP A 27 7.96 -9.36 13.51
C ASP A 27 6.90 -10.24 12.82
N HIS A 28 6.04 -9.62 11.99
CA HIS A 28 5.07 -10.36 11.16
C HIS A 28 5.77 -11.35 10.23
N PHE A 29 6.88 -10.98 9.61
CA PHE A 29 7.60 -11.92 8.76
C PHE A 29 8.10 -13.13 9.55
N ARG A 30 8.70 -12.92 10.73
CA ARG A 30 9.20 -14.02 11.57
C ARG A 30 8.10 -14.95 12.05
N GLU A 31 6.93 -14.40 12.32
CA GLU A 31 5.77 -15.16 12.82
C GLU A 31 5.09 -15.95 11.69
N TYR A 32 4.82 -15.31 10.55
CA TYR A 32 3.98 -15.88 9.48
C TYR A 32 4.76 -16.34 8.24
N GLY A 33 6.08 -16.17 8.20
CA GLY A 33 6.94 -16.56 7.07
C GLY A 33 6.70 -15.78 5.78
N ARG A 34 5.97 -14.65 5.83
CA ARG A 34 5.64 -13.84 4.65
C ARG A 34 5.63 -12.34 4.96
N PRO A 35 5.81 -11.47 3.96
CA PRO A 35 5.77 -10.02 4.15
C PRO A 35 4.48 -9.51 4.77
N LEU A 36 4.61 -8.46 5.57
CA LEU A 36 3.47 -7.71 6.09
C LEU A 36 2.74 -7.04 4.93
N ARG A 37 1.48 -7.41 4.73
CA ARG A 37 0.60 -6.89 3.68
C ARG A 37 -0.32 -5.82 4.27
N ILE A 38 -0.33 -4.61 3.71
CA ILE A 38 -1.14 -3.51 4.25
C ILE A 38 -1.97 -2.84 3.17
N ALA A 39 -3.28 -2.76 3.38
CA ALA A 39 -4.17 -1.94 2.57
C ALA A 39 -3.99 -0.45 2.94
N VAL A 40 -3.56 0.38 2.00
CA VAL A 40 -3.34 1.81 2.20
C VAL A 40 -4.50 2.59 1.59
N ASP A 41 -5.19 3.42 2.39
CA ASP A 41 -6.17 4.36 1.87
C ASP A 41 -5.45 5.46 1.05
N ALA A 42 -5.46 5.29 -0.27
CA ALA A 42 -4.73 6.16 -1.19
C ALA A 42 -5.45 7.51 -1.33
N SER A 43 -6.79 7.52 -1.34
CA SER A 43 -7.58 8.75 -1.47
C SER A 43 -7.29 9.74 -0.35
N ILE A 44 -7.25 9.29 0.91
CA ILE A 44 -6.99 10.18 2.03
C ILE A 44 -5.55 10.67 2.08
N LEU A 45 -4.58 9.82 1.71
CA LEU A 45 -3.18 10.21 1.61
C LEU A 45 -2.99 11.24 0.51
N LEU A 46 -3.59 11.02 -0.66
CA LEU A 46 -3.50 11.91 -1.80
C LEU A 46 -4.09 13.29 -1.49
N PHE A 47 -5.27 13.33 -0.85
CA PHE A 47 -5.88 14.59 -0.40
C PHE A 47 -4.94 15.36 0.55
N LYS A 48 -4.34 14.68 1.54
CA LYS A 48 -3.38 15.30 2.47
C LYS A 48 -2.16 15.84 1.75
N HIS A 49 -1.58 15.08 0.82
CA HIS A 49 -0.43 15.51 0.04
C HIS A 49 -0.79 16.72 -0.82
N THR A 50 -1.93 16.68 -1.51
CA THR A 50 -2.44 17.79 -2.33
C THR A 50 -2.56 19.08 -1.51
N CYS A 51 -3.29 19.06 -0.39
CA CYS A 51 -3.46 20.24 0.46
C CYS A 51 -2.13 20.75 1.05
N LYS A 52 -1.26 19.84 1.50
CA LYS A 52 0.05 20.20 2.07
C LYS A 52 0.92 20.88 1.02
N THR A 53 1.00 20.32 -0.18
CA THR A 53 1.82 20.89 -1.24
C THR A 53 1.23 22.21 -1.74
N GLU A 54 -0.09 22.31 -1.94
CA GLU A 54 -0.74 23.55 -2.36
C GLU A 54 -0.46 24.72 -1.41
N SER A 55 -0.50 24.47 -0.09
CA SER A 55 -0.20 25.48 0.94
C SER A 55 1.25 25.99 0.89
N VAL A 56 2.20 25.14 0.50
CA VAL A 56 3.61 25.51 0.36
C VAL A 56 3.83 26.37 -0.89
N PHE A 57 3.12 26.08 -1.98
CA PHE A 57 3.23 26.80 -3.25
C PHE A 57 2.67 28.23 -3.20
N LYS A 58 1.66 28.48 -2.36
CA LYS A 58 1.15 29.84 -2.13
C LYS A 58 2.22 30.80 -1.59
N ASN A 59 3.28 30.28 -0.99
CA ASN A 59 4.29 31.08 -0.30
C ASN A 59 5.68 31.08 -0.98
N LYS A 60 5.96 30.18 -1.94
CA LYS A 60 7.22 30.17 -2.73
C LYS A 60 7.03 29.46 -4.08
N PRO A 61 7.65 29.97 -5.17
CA PRO A 61 7.78 29.21 -6.42
C PRO A 61 8.87 28.15 -6.24
N PHE A 62 8.49 26.94 -5.83
CA PHE A 62 9.41 25.79 -5.89
C PHE A 62 9.42 25.21 -7.31
N GLY A 63 10.60 24.82 -7.79
CA GLY A 63 10.78 24.24 -9.12
C GLY A 63 10.20 22.82 -9.22
N GLY A 64 9.29 22.63 -10.19
CA GLY A 64 8.75 21.33 -10.59
C GLY A 64 7.25 21.37 -10.87
N ILE A 65 6.72 20.27 -11.39
CA ILE A 65 5.28 20.04 -11.58
C ILE A 65 4.85 18.76 -10.84
N ASN A 66 3.55 18.62 -10.61
CA ASN A 66 2.92 17.44 -10.00
C ASN A 66 3.47 17.08 -8.61
N HIS A 67 3.70 18.10 -7.76
CA HIS A 67 4.30 17.93 -6.43
C HIS A 67 3.50 17.01 -5.50
N ALA A 68 2.17 17.08 -5.55
CA ALA A 68 1.30 16.21 -4.77
C ALA A 68 1.52 14.73 -5.12
N ALA A 69 1.61 14.42 -6.43
CA ALA A 69 1.88 13.06 -6.91
C ALA A 69 3.29 12.59 -6.53
N LYS A 70 4.31 13.45 -6.67
CA LYS A 70 5.68 13.16 -6.23
C LYS A 70 5.73 12.80 -4.74
N ALA A 71 5.13 13.65 -3.90
CA ALA A 71 5.11 13.43 -2.45
C ALA A 71 4.35 12.16 -2.05
N PHE A 72 3.28 11.81 -2.79
CA PHE A 72 2.57 10.54 -2.60
C PHE A 72 3.47 9.34 -2.97
N ILE A 73 4.14 9.38 -4.13
CA ILE A 73 5.04 8.30 -4.58
C ILE A 73 6.21 8.14 -3.62
N ASP A 74 6.79 9.23 -3.12
CA ASP A 74 7.83 9.20 -2.09
C ASP A 74 7.32 8.49 -0.82
N HIS A 75 6.08 8.76 -0.39
CA HIS A 75 5.47 8.05 0.73
C HIS A 75 5.35 6.54 0.46
N ILE A 76 4.94 6.13 -0.74
CA ILE A 76 4.83 4.70 -1.07
C ILE A 76 6.21 4.02 -1.13
N LYS A 77 7.22 4.69 -1.67
CA LYS A 77 8.61 4.20 -1.64
C LYS A 77 9.12 4.05 -0.21
N ASP A 78 8.79 4.99 0.66
CA ASP A 78 9.11 4.89 2.09
C ASP A 78 8.48 3.63 2.71
N ILE A 79 7.22 3.31 2.40
CA ILE A 79 6.57 2.07 2.86
C ILE A 79 7.28 0.82 2.32
N MET A 80 7.69 0.82 1.05
CA MET A 80 8.41 -0.30 0.44
C MET A 80 9.77 -0.55 1.11
N LEU A 81 10.48 0.52 1.50
CA LEU A 81 11.77 0.42 2.20
C LEU A 81 11.68 -0.25 3.58
N GLU A 82 10.51 -0.20 4.21
CA GLU A 82 10.23 -0.83 5.51
C GLU A 82 9.90 -2.33 5.37
N GLY A 83 10.01 -2.88 4.17
CA GLY A 83 9.76 -4.30 3.89
C GLY A 83 8.29 -4.69 3.83
N VAL A 84 7.42 -3.73 3.55
CA VAL A 84 5.96 -3.93 3.48
C VAL A 84 5.51 -4.19 2.05
N ASP A 85 4.45 -4.99 1.91
CA ASP A 85 3.72 -5.20 0.66
C ASP A 85 2.40 -4.37 0.66
N PRO A 86 2.41 -3.14 0.10
CA PRO A 86 1.23 -2.28 0.13
C PRO A 86 0.23 -2.61 -0.99
N VAL A 87 -1.05 -2.61 -0.65
CA VAL A 87 -2.18 -2.57 -1.60
C VAL A 87 -2.83 -1.20 -1.54
N LEU A 88 -2.91 -0.51 -2.67
CA LEU A 88 -3.38 0.87 -2.72
C LEU A 88 -4.88 0.88 -3.02
N VAL A 89 -5.63 1.43 -2.08
CA VAL A 89 -7.09 1.42 -2.06
C VAL A 89 -7.63 2.80 -2.40
N PHE A 90 -8.34 2.91 -3.52
CA PHE A 90 -8.95 4.14 -4.01
C PHE A 90 -10.46 4.14 -3.83
N ASP A 91 -11.04 5.33 -3.65
CA ASP A 91 -12.49 5.52 -3.61
C ASP A 91 -13.15 4.99 -4.89
N GLY A 92 -14.24 4.22 -4.72
CA GLY A 92 -15.09 3.76 -5.81
C GLY A 92 -16.12 4.80 -6.27
N PRO A 93 -16.80 4.56 -7.41
CA PRO A 93 -17.82 5.46 -7.97
C PRO A 93 -19.03 5.64 -7.04
N ASP A 94 -19.29 4.64 -6.21
CA ASP A 94 -20.43 4.55 -5.29
C ASP A 94 -20.29 5.36 -3.98
N ARG A 95 -19.26 6.19 -3.86
CA ARG A 95 -19.10 7.05 -2.67
C ARG A 95 -20.28 8.02 -2.54
N PRO A 96 -20.70 8.39 -1.31
CA PRO A 96 -21.81 9.32 -1.11
C PRO A 96 -21.57 10.65 -1.82
N ALA A 97 -22.57 11.17 -2.53
CA ALA A 97 -22.47 12.42 -3.30
C ALA A 97 -22.29 13.68 -2.43
N VAL A 98 -22.72 13.61 -1.17
CA VAL A 98 -22.64 14.69 -0.19
C VAL A 98 -22.04 14.13 1.10
N LYS A 99 -21.11 14.86 1.70
CA LYS A 99 -20.52 14.61 3.02
C LYS A 99 -20.56 15.89 3.83
N ARG A 100 -21.15 15.87 5.04
CA ARG A 100 -21.27 17.07 5.92
C ARG A 100 -21.90 18.27 5.23
N GLY A 101 -23.01 18.05 4.53
CA GLY A 101 -23.70 19.09 3.76
C GLY A 101 -22.93 19.63 2.55
N ARG A 102 -21.73 19.11 2.25
CA ARG A 102 -20.90 19.56 1.13
C ARG A 102 -20.85 18.49 0.03
N PRO A 103 -20.97 18.86 -1.25
CA PRO A 103 -20.83 17.91 -2.34
C PRO A 103 -19.41 17.32 -2.34
N THR A 104 -19.32 16.01 -2.57
CA THR A 104 -18.03 15.36 -2.77
C THR A 104 -17.46 15.72 -4.14
N VAL A 105 -16.20 16.11 -4.18
CA VAL A 105 -15.51 16.49 -5.42
C VAL A 105 -15.41 15.29 -6.35
N ARG A 106 -16.11 15.29 -7.49
CA ARG A 106 -15.90 14.31 -8.56
C ARG A 106 -14.54 14.55 -9.20
N THR A 107 -13.68 13.55 -9.14
CA THR A 107 -12.36 13.56 -9.78
C THR A 107 -12.52 13.13 -11.23
N THR A 108 -12.22 14.00 -12.19
CA THR A 108 -12.06 13.60 -13.60
C THR A 108 -10.78 12.80 -13.76
N SER A 109 -10.74 11.89 -14.74
CA SER A 109 -9.62 10.95 -14.94
C SER A 109 -8.52 11.47 -15.86
N ASP A 110 -8.60 12.71 -16.31
CA ASP A 110 -7.75 13.20 -17.38
C ASP A 110 -6.37 13.59 -16.83
N ILE A 111 -5.35 12.83 -17.25
CA ILE A 111 -3.95 13.19 -17.00
C ILE A 111 -3.59 14.28 -18.00
N ARG A 112 -3.35 15.48 -17.49
CA ARG A 112 -2.92 16.61 -18.32
C ARG A 112 -1.42 16.48 -18.61
N GLU A 113 -1.05 16.59 -19.88
CA GLU A 113 0.35 16.62 -20.28
C GLU A 113 1.06 17.86 -19.73
N VAL A 114 2.39 17.74 -19.62
CA VAL A 114 3.25 18.82 -19.14
C VAL A 114 3.80 19.56 -20.37
N PRO A 115 3.52 20.86 -20.53
CA PRO A 115 4.16 21.63 -21.59
C PRO A 115 5.67 21.74 -21.35
N PRO A 116 6.51 21.88 -22.40
CA PRO A 116 7.98 21.93 -22.26
C PRO A 116 8.48 23.01 -21.29
N ASN A 117 7.78 24.14 -21.22
CA ASN A 117 8.04 25.23 -20.29
C ASN A 117 6.74 25.55 -19.52
N PRO A 118 6.47 24.88 -18.39
CA PRO A 118 5.23 25.09 -17.65
C PRO A 118 5.19 26.48 -17.01
N SER A 119 4.08 27.18 -17.22
CA SER A 119 3.77 28.43 -16.54
C SER A 119 3.42 28.19 -15.06
N PHE A 120 3.35 29.26 -14.27
CA PHE A 120 2.86 29.16 -12.89
C PHE A 120 1.40 28.64 -12.84
N GLN A 121 0.57 29.02 -13.80
CA GLN A 121 -0.81 28.52 -13.90
C GLN A 121 -0.84 27.01 -14.19
N ASP A 122 0.05 26.52 -15.05
CA ASP A 122 0.17 25.08 -15.32
C ASP A 122 0.54 24.29 -14.05
N VAL A 123 1.32 24.88 -13.14
CA VAL A 123 1.63 24.28 -11.85
C VAL A 123 0.40 24.27 -10.94
N LEU A 124 -0.35 25.38 -10.88
CA LEU A 124 -1.53 25.50 -10.04
C LEU A 124 -2.64 24.53 -10.47
N ASP A 125 -2.90 24.42 -11.77
CA ASP A 125 -3.91 23.53 -12.34
C ASP A 125 -3.64 22.04 -12.06
N ARG A 126 -2.43 21.71 -11.59
CA ARG A 126 -1.96 20.35 -11.32
C ARG A 126 -2.07 19.97 -9.84
N PHE A 127 -2.60 20.87 -9.00
CA PHE A 127 -3.17 20.52 -7.69
C PHE A 127 -4.60 19.99 -7.81
N ASP A 128 -5.17 19.91 -9.02
CA ASP A 128 -6.44 19.23 -9.22
C ASP A 128 -6.36 17.77 -8.74
N LEU A 129 -7.31 17.39 -7.88
CA LEU A 129 -7.32 16.08 -7.26
C LEU A 129 -7.59 14.98 -8.28
N GLY A 130 -8.34 15.26 -9.36
CA GLY A 130 -8.62 14.31 -10.43
C GLY A 130 -7.37 13.96 -11.21
N HIS A 131 -6.69 14.97 -11.74
CA HIS A 131 -5.40 14.84 -12.40
C HIS A 131 -4.38 14.11 -11.51
N THR A 132 -4.24 14.53 -10.24
CA THR A 132 -3.28 13.92 -9.31
C THR A 132 -3.61 12.44 -9.05
N THR A 133 -4.90 12.10 -8.92
CA THR A 133 -5.34 10.72 -8.71
C THR A 133 -5.02 9.84 -9.92
N ALA A 134 -5.33 10.32 -11.13
CA ALA A 134 -5.06 9.60 -12.37
C ALA A 134 -3.56 9.39 -12.57
N LEU A 135 -2.75 10.42 -12.33
CA LEU A 135 -1.30 10.35 -12.44
C LEU A 135 -0.69 9.38 -11.43
N VAL A 136 -1.13 9.42 -10.16
CA VAL A 136 -0.67 8.47 -9.14
C VAL A 136 -1.02 7.03 -9.51
N LYS A 137 -2.25 6.78 -9.99
CA LYS A 137 -2.64 5.44 -10.47
C LYS A 137 -1.73 4.95 -11.61
N LEU A 138 -1.41 5.82 -12.57
CA LEU A 138 -0.47 5.51 -13.65
C LEU A 138 0.91 5.14 -13.08
N PHE A 139 1.49 5.95 -12.20
CA PHE A 139 2.79 5.65 -11.59
C PHE A 139 2.81 4.34 -10.81
N LEU A 140 1.80 4.11 -9.97
CA LEU A 140 1.70 2.88 -9.18
C LEU A 140 1.59 1.64 -10.08
N GLN A 141 0.84 1.73 -11.18
CA GLN A 141 0.79 0.66 -12.18
C GLN A 141 2.17 0.41 -12.81
N ARG A 142 2.89 1.47 -13.20
CA ARG A 142 4.25 1.35 -13.76
C ARG A 142 5.27 0.82 -12.74
N MET A 143 5.07 1.08 -11.45
CA MET A 143 5.83 0.51 -10.34
C MET A 143 5.47 -0.96 -10.03
N GLY A 144 4.52 -1.56 -10.76
CA GLY A 144 4.07 -2.93 -10.54
C GLY A 144 3.34 -3.13 -9.21
N LEU A 145 2.73 -2.06 -8.67
CA LEU A 145 1.94 -2.08 -7.44
C LEU A 145 0.45 -2.26 -7.73
N GLN A 146 -0.22 -2.99 -6.84
CA GLN A 146 -1.64 -3.31 -7.00
C GLN A 146 -2.49 -2.12 -6.55
N CYS A 147 -3.24 -1.59 -7.50
CA CYS A 147 -4.22 -0.52 -7.28
C CYS A 147 -5.61 -1.10 -7.42
N LYS A 148 -6.44 -0.98 -6.39
CA LYS A 148 -7.82 -1.44 -6.44
C LYS A 148 -8.78 -0.37 -5.95
N LEU A 149 -9.98 -0.40 -6.52
CA LEU A 149 -11.14 0.28 -5.98
C LEU A 149 -11.69 -0.62 -4.88
N LEU A 150 -11.12 -0.52 -3.69
CA LEU A 150 -11.62 -1.21 -2.51
C LEU A 150 -12.14 -0.15 -1.53
N GLN A 151 -13.05 -0.53 -0.65
CA GLN A 151 -13.47 0.34 0.46
C GLN A 151 -13.00 -0.27 1.76
N GLN A 152 -11.69 -0.25 2.01
CA GLN A 152 -11.15 -0.52 3.34
C GLN A 152 -10.03 0.47 3.68
N ARG A 153 -10.08 0.96 4.91
CA ARG A 153 -9.32 2.13 5.38
C ARG A 153 -8.25 1.72 6.37
N LEU A 154 -6.98 2.01 6.08
CA LEU A 154 -5.94 2.18 7.09
C LEU A 154 -5.12 3.44 6.79
N LYS A 155 -4.77 4.17 7.85
CA LYS A 155 -3.91 5.37 7.78
C LYS A 155 -2.49 4.97 8.20
N LEU A 156 -1.50 5.12 7.32
CA LEU A 156 -0.08 4.94 7.69
C LEU A 156 0.61 6.28 8.03
N LYS A 157 1.49 6.21 9.03
CA LYS A 157 2.53 7.19 9.38
C LYS A 157 3.81 6.39 9.73
N ARG A 158 5.00 6.99 9.58
CA ARG A 158 6.31 6.37 9.90
C ARG A 158 6.42 5.84 11.34
N ASN A 159 5.73 6.46 12.29
CA ASN A 159 5.40 5.85 13.58
C ASN A 159 3.96 5.36 13.49
N LEU A 160 3.77 4.04 13.58
CA LEU A 160 2.45 3.47 13.62
C LEU A 160 1.91 3.55 15.05
N GLN A 161 0.69 4.05 15.15
CA GLN A 161 -0.11 3.83 16.33
C GLN A 161 -1.03 2.65 16.02
N LYS A 162 -0.62 1.48 16.50
CA LYS A 162 -1.40 0.26 16.32
C LYS A 162 -2.52 0.25 17.36
N ILE A 163 -3.75 0.21 16.88
CA ILE A 163 -4.95 0.07 17.70
C ILE A 163 -5.63 -1.21 17.28
N GLU A 164 -5.68 -2.15 18.21
CA GLU A 164 -6.36 -3.43 17.99
C GLU A 164 -7.81 -3.29 18.45
N ALA A 165 -8.75 -3.54 17.54
CA ALA A 165 -10.18 -3.51 17.85
C ALA A 165 -10.52 -4.43 19.05
N GLN A 166 -9.91 -5.61 19.10
CA GLN A 166 -10.06 -6.57 20.20
C GLN A 166 -9.67 -5.98 21.58
N LYS A 167 -8.66 -5.11 21.64
CA LYS A 167 -8.28 -4.42 22.90
C LYS A 167 -9.34 -3.39 23.30
N LEU A 168 -9.95 -2.71 22.32
CA LEU A 168 -11.06 -1.80 22.57
C LEU A 168 -12.33 -2.57 22.98
N GLU A 169 -12.59 -3.75 22.42
CA GLU A 169 -13.72 -4.61 22.79
C GLU A 169 -13.62 -5.08 24.24
N LYS A 170 -12.40 -5.36 24.74
CA LYS A 170 -12.15 -5.64 26.16
C LYS A 170 -12.54 -4.48 27.10
N THR A 171 -12.71 -3.25 26.59
CA THR A 171 -13.24 -2.13 27.37
C THR A 171 -14.78 -2.12 27.48
N GLY A 172 -15.45 -3.14 26.92
CA GLY A 172 -16.91 -3.25 26.87
C GLY A 172 -17.56 -2.41 25.76
N ARG A 173 -16.74 -1.81 24.88
CA ARG A 173 -17.20 -1.01 23.73
C ARG A 173 -17.28 -1.86 22.49
N THR A 174 -18.39 -1.72 21.77
CA THR A 174 -18.69 -2.44 20.52
C THR A 174 -18.49 -1.53 19.32
N GLN A 175 -18.42 -2.09 18.10
CA GLN A 175 -18.44 -1.32 16.86
C GLN A 175 -19.61 -0.32 16.83
N PHE A 176 -20.77 -0.74 17.33
CA PHE A 176 -21.97 0.08 17.39
C PHE A 176 -21.78 1.35 18.22
N ASP A 177 -21.01 1.28 19.32
CA ASP A 177 -20.72 2.44 20.17
C ASP A 177 -19.92 3.50 19.42
N TRP A 178 -19.00 3.08 18.55
CA TRP A 178 -18.21 3.97 17.71
C TRP A 178 -19.04 4.57 16.57
N ILE A 179 -20.01 3.83 16.04
CA ILE A 179 -20.96 4.35 15.06
C ILE A 179 -21.84 5.43 15.70
N ILE A 180 -22.38 5.19 16.90
CA ILE A 180 -23.13 6.20 17.65
C ILE A 180 -22.25 7.41 17.94
N ALA A 181 -21.00 7.20 18.37
CA ALA A 181 -20.05 8.29 18.55
C ALA A 181 -19.91 9.13 17.28
N ALA A 182 -19.67 8.51 16.13
CA ALA A 182 -19.52 9.20 14.86
C ALA A 182 -20.81 9.88 14.37
N TRP A 183 -21.97 9.30 14.65
CA TRP A 183 -23.26 9.83 14.25
C TRP A 183 -23.64 11.07 15.07
N LEU A 184 -23.47 11.01 16.38
CA LEU A 184 -23.84 12.07 17.30
C LEU A 184 -22.81 13.20 17.34
N SER A 185 -21.51 12.89 17.27
CA SER A 185 -20.45 13.91 17.42
C SER A 185 -19.91 14.52 16.13
N GLY A 186 -20.40 14.05 14.99
CA GLY A 186 -19.98 14.56 13.68
C GLY A 186 -18.80 13.77 13.09
N GLY A 187 -19.13 12.73 12.35
CA GLY A 187 -18.18 11.87 11.64
C GLY A 187 -18.02 12.27 10.17
N ASP A 188 -17.68 11.33 9.29
CA ASP A 188 -17.37 11.66 7.89
C ASP A 188 -18.59 12.04 7.04
N TYR A 189 -19.80 11.68 7.48
CA TYR A 189 -21.02 11.84 6.69
C TYR A 189 -21.93 12.98 7.16
N SER A 190 -21.86 13.38 8.44
CA SER A 190 -22.66 14.47 9.02
C SER A 190 -21.84 15.30 10.01
N ASP A 191 -22.31 16.51 10.31
CA ASP A 191 -21.73 17.38 11.34
C ASP A 191 -22.14 17.00 12.77
N GLY A 192 -23.07 16.05 12.93
CA GLY A 192 -23.55 15.58 14.23
C GLY A 192 -24.46 16.60 14.93
N ILE A 193 -24.62 16.42 16.23
CA ILE A 193 -25.31 17.35 17.12
C ILE A 193 -24.29 18.36 17.66
N ARG A 194 -24.64 19.64 17.61
CA ARG A 194 -23.85 20.71 18.24
C ARG A 194 -23.62 20.39 19.72
N ASP A 195 -22.39 20.59 20.19
CA ASP A 195 -21.94 20.35 21.57
C ASP A 195 -22.01 18.89 22.06
N CYS A 196 -22.29 17.93 21.17
CA CYS A 196 -22.19 16.50 21.50
C CYS A 196 -20.82 15.98 21.09
N GLY A 197 -19.81 16.07 21.97
CA GLY A 197 -18.48 15.51 21.70
C GLY A 197 -18.44 13.97 21.73
N PRO A 198 -17.33 13.33 21.30
CA PRO A 198 -17.18 11.87 21.32
C PRO A 198 -17.33 11.28 22.73
N THR A 199 -16.88 11.98 23.78
CA THR A 199 -17.05 11.55 25.18
C THR A 199 -18.53 11.46 25.56
N THR A 200 -19.31 12.51 25.27
CA THR A 200 -20.75 12.56 25.52
C THR A 200 -21.48 11.50 24.71
N ALA A 201 -21.16 11.37 23.42
CA ALA A 201 -21.76 10.39 22.54
C ALA A 201 -21.50 8.94 23.00
N LEU A 202 -20.32 8.68 23.55
CA LEU A 202 -19.97 7.37 24.12
C LEU A 202 -20.61 7.10 25.49
N ALA A 203 -20.92 8.14 26.28
CA ALA A 203 -21.74 8.00 27.48
C ALA A 203 -23.18 7.63 27.08
N ILE A 204 -23.75 8.31 26.08
CA ILE A 204 -25.06 7.98 25.51
C ILE A 204 -25.08 6.54 25.00
N ALA A 205 -24.05 6.11 24.25
CA ALA A 205 -23.92 4.74 23.75
C ALA A 205 -23.87 3.67 24.87
N LYS A 206 -23.39 4.05 26.05
CA LYS A 206 -23.37 3.19 27.25
C LYS A 206 -24.77 3.09 27.87
N GLU A 207 -25.48 4.20 28.02
CA GLU A 207 -26.85 4.20 28.59
C GLU A 207 -27.85 3.43 27.71
N ILE A 208 -27.74 3.57 26.39
CA ILE A 208 -28.63 2.85 25.45
C ILE A 208 -28.22 1.39 25.22
N LYS A 209 -27.36 0.80 26.05
CA LYS A 209 -26.81 -0.56 25.84
C LYS A 209 -27.91 -1.61 25.67
N ALA A 210 -29.00 -1.52 26.44
CA ALA A 210 -30.14 -2.42 26.34
C ALA A 210 -30.90 -2.31 25.01
N ALA A 211 -30.89 -1.13 24.37
CA ALA A 211 -31.56 -0.87 23.09
C ALA A 211 -30.71 -1.24 21.86
N ARG A 212 -29.42 -1.58 22.03
CA ARG A 212 -28.49 -1.90 20.92
C ARG A 212 -29.00 -2.98 19.97
N PRO A 213 -29.51 -4.14 20.42
CA PRO A 213 -29.95 -5.20 19.50
C PRO A 213 -31.07 -4.73 18.57
N GLN A 214 -32.00 -3.93 19.11
CA GLN A 214 -33.12 -3.37 18.36
C GLN A 214 -32.64 -2.34 17.33
N LEU A 215 -31.68 -1.48 17.69
CA LEU A 215 -31.00 -0.56 16.77
C LEU A 215 -30.28 -1.29 15.63
N VAL A 216 -29.51 -2.33 15.94
CA VAL A 216 -28.78 -3.12 14.93
C VAL A 216 -29.76 -3.84 13.99
N HIS A 217 -30.80 -4.46 14.54
CA HIS A 217 -31.85 -5.12 13.75
C HIS A 217 -32.58 -4.13 12.83
N MET A 218 -32.92 -2.95 13.35
CA MET A 218 -33.52 -1.86 12.58
C MET A 218 -32.63 -1.43 11.41
N LEU A 219 -31.33 -1.23 11.66
CA LEU A 219 -30.38 -0.81 10.62
C LEU A 219 -30.16 -1.89 9.57
N ALA A 220 -30.17 -3.16 9.97
CA ALA A 220 -30.18 -4.29 9.06
C ALA A 220 -31.50 -4.40 8.27
N GLY A 221 -32.61 -3.90 8.81
CA GLY A 221 -33.92 -3.81 8.15
C GLY A 221 -33.98 -2.70 7.09
N ILE A 222 -33.59 -1.47 7.46
CA ILE A 222 -33.46 -0.31 6.54
C ILE A 222 -32.54 -0.68 5.36
N ALA A 223 -31.47 -1.41 5.65
CA ALA A 223 -30.56 -1.89 4.64
C ALA A 223 -31.21 -2.86 3.64
N ARG A 224 -32.17 -3.69 4.07
CA ARG A 224 -32.71 -4.81 3.28
C ARG A 224 -33.86 -4.42 2.34
N SER A 225 -34.48 -3.25 2.51
CA SER A 225 -35.73 -2.97 1.80
C SER A 225 -35.83 -1.55 1.25
N ASN A 226 -36.32 -1.46 0.01
CA ASN A 226 -36.82 -0.23 -0.60
C ASN A 226 -38.33 -0.02 -0.28
N ARG A 227 -38.86 -0.61 0.82
CA ARG A 227 -40.23 -0.53 1.39
C ARG A 227 -40.16 -0.99 2.86
N ASP A 228 -40.83 -0.51 3.89
CA ASP A 228 -42.04 0.25 4.08
C ASP A 228 -41.73 1.30 5.15
N VAL A 229 -41.70 2.56 4.76
CA VAL A 229 -41.22 3.69 5.58
C VAL A 229 -42.09 3.84 6.84
N ALA A 230 -43.36 3.42 6.79
CA ALA A 230 -44.30 3.56 7.89
C ALA A 230 -44.03 2.61 9.07
N ALA A 231 -43.75 1.32 8.82
CA ALA A 231 -43.41 0.35 9.87
C ALA A 231 -42.05 0.66 10.52
N LEU A 232 -41.11 1.16 9.71
CA LEU A 232 -39.85 1.70 10.19
C LEU A 232 -40.06 2.95 11.06
N ASN A 233 -40.94 3.88 10.66
CA ASN A 233 -41.22 5.11 11.38
C ASN A 233 -41.76 4.87 12.80
N GLY A 234 -42.63 3.87 13.02
CA GLY A 234 -43.16 3.54 14.35
C GLY A 234 -42.10 2.99 15.32
N MET A 235 -41.29 2.03 14.86
CA MET A 235 -40.15 1.51 15.64
C MET A 235 -39.03 2.54 15.80
N LEU A 236 -38.79 3.36 14.77
CA LEU A 236 -37.90 4.52 14.83
C LEU A 236 -38.36 5.47 15.93
N LEU A 237 -39.65 5.80 16.02
CA LEU A 237 -40.16 6.75 17.02
C LEU A 237 -39.97 6.27 18.46
N GLY A 238 -40.28 5.00 18.76
CA GLY A 238 -40.12 4.46 20.12
C GLY A 238 -38.66 4.43 20.57
N LEU A 239 -37.77 3.97 19.70
CA LEU A 239 -36.34 3.90 19.98
C LEU A 239 -35.65 5.27 19.91
N TRP A 240 -36.20 6.17 19.07
CA TRP A 240 -35.87 7.58 19.04
C TRP A 240 -36.19 8.23 20.37
N ASN A 241 -37.34 7.95 20.96
CA ASN A 241 -37.69 8.46 22.29
C ASN A 241 -36.73 7.94 23.37
N THR A 242 -36.29 6.67 23.31
CA THR A 242 -35.26 6.14 24.23
C THR A 242 -33.92 6.85 24.06
N LEU A 243 -33.48 7.06 22.82
CA LEU A 243 -32.20 7.71 22.51
C LEU A 243 -32.23 9.21 22.84
N VAL A 244 -33.33 9.90 22.52
CA VAL A 244 -33.63 11.27 22.94
C VAL A 244 -33.64 11.36 24.46
N GLY A 245 -34.33 10.45 25.15
CA GLY A 245 -34.37 10.39 26.61
C GLY A 245 -32.97 10.32 27.23
N ALA A 246 -32.14 9.39 26.76
CA ALA A 246 -30.75 9.26 27.22
C ALA A 246 -29.92 10.52 26.90
N ILE A 247 -30.09 11.12 25.73
CA ILE A 247 -29.40 12.38 25.37
C ILE A 247 -29.83 13.52 26.28
N LEU A 248 -31.13 13.69 26.53
CA LEU A 248 -31.67 14.75 27.38
C LEU A 248 -31.19 14.60 28.83
N GLU A 249 -31.16 13.37 29.34
CA GLU A 249 -30.71 13.06 30.70
C GLU A 249 -29.21 13.34 30.88
N ILE A 250 -28.38 12.88 29.94
CA ILE A 250 -26.91 12.99 30.05
C ILE A 250 -26.44 14.41 29.76
N CYS A 251 -26.97 15.03 28.71
CA CYS A 251 -26.42 16.30 28.23
C CYS A 251 -26.93 17.49 29.03
N LYS A 252 -28.11 17.39 29.66
CA LYS A 252 -28.81 18.48 30.39
C LYS A 252 -28.70 19.87 29.73
N SER A 253 -28.52 19.91 28.41
CA SER A 253 -28.13 21.11 27.66
C SER A 253 -29.25 21.51 26.74
N SER A 254 -29.80 22.72 26.97
CA SER A 254 -30.88 23.31 26.18
C SER A 254 -30.52 23.46 24.68
N VAL A 255 -29.23 23.56 24.37
CA VAL A 255 -28.72 23.62 22.99
C VAL A 255 -28.90 22.30 22.27
N ILE A 256 -28.58 21.19 22.93
CA ILE A 256 -28.74 19.84 22.38
C ILE A 256 -30.23 19.53 22.17
N GLN A 257 -31.10 19.93 23.12
CA GLN A 257 -32.55 19.72 22.96
C GLN A 257 -33.14 20.48 21.76
N LYS A 258 -32.62 21.69 21.47
CA LYS A 258 -33.03 22.47 20.30
C LYS A 258 -32.48 21.87 19.00
N ALA A 259 -31.24 21.41 18.99
CA ALA A 259 -30.61 20.78 17.82
C ALA A 259 -31.30 19.47 17.41
N MET A 260 -31.86 18.72 18.36
CA MET A 260 -32.58 17.47 18.08
C MET A 260 -33.93 17.67 17.35
N LYS A 261 -34.51 18.88 17.36
CA LYS A 261 -35.83 19.15 16.78
C LYS A 261 -35.82 19.51 15.28
N ALA A 262 -34.63 19.63 14.66
CA ALA A 262 -34.48 20.13 13.28
C ALA A 262 -33.97 19.05 12.31
N ASP A 263 -34.77 17.99 12.06
CA ASP A 263 -34.43 16.86 11.15
C ASP A 263 -33.29 15.94 11.62
N PHE A 264 -32.98 15.98 12.91
CA PHE A 264 -32.07 15.04 13.54
C PHE A 264 -32.88 13.85 14.12
N PRO A 265 -32.50 12.59 13.84
CA PRO A 265 -31.29 12.22 13.15
C PRO A 265 -31.59 11.79 11.69
N ASN A 266 -30.67 12.10 10.79
CA ASN A 266 -30.80 11.54 9.45
C ASN A 266 -30.44 10.04 9.48
N HIS A 267 -31.45 9.17 9.46
CA HIS A 267 -31.28 7.71 9.44
C HIS A 267 -30.49 7.22 8.22
N GLN A 268 -30.51 7.97 7.11
CA GLN A 268 -29.72 7.66 5.92
C GLN A 268 -28.22 7.77 6.22
N VAL A 269 -27.80 8.74 7.05
CA VAL A 269 -26.41 8.88 7.50
C VAL A 269 -25.96 7.67 8.32
N LEU A 270 -26.82 7.15 9.19
CA LEU A 270 -26.52 5.97 9.99
C LEU A 270 -26.39 4.72 9.10
N GLY A 271 -27.22 4.63 8.06
CA GLY A 271 -27.13 3.59 7.02
C GLY A 271 -25.76 3.55 6.32
N LEU A 272 -25.12 4.71 6.10
CA LEU A 272 -23.79 4.79 5.48
C LEU A 272 -22.67 4.16 6.35
N TYR A 273 -22.84 4.11 7.67
CA TYR A 273 -21.89 3.44 8.58
C TYR A 273 -22.18 1.95 8.71
N VAL A 274 -23.45 1.56 8.86
CA VAL A 274 -23.83 0.16 9.11
C VAL A 274 -23.74 -0.70 7.86
N ARG A 275 -24.11 -0.16 6.71
CA ARG A 275 -23.98 -0.84 5.41
C ARG A 275 -23.13 0.00 4.48
N ALA A 276 -21.85 0.13 4.84
CA ALA A 276 -20.85 0.65 3.92
C ALA A 276 -20.87 -0.18 2.63
N LYS A 277 -20.83 0.49 1.47
CA LYS A 277 -20.83 -0.18 0.16
C LYS A 277 -19.47 -0.84 -0.08
N ALA A 278 -19.28 -2.05 0.42
CA ALA A 278 -18.07 -2.83 0.18
C ALA A 278 -18.17 -3.64 -1.13
N SER A 279 -17.01 -4.08 -1.62
CA SER A 279 -16.91 -5.09 -2.66
C SER A 279 -17.64 -6.38 -2.26
N SER A 280 -18.21 -7.11 -3.22
CA SER A 280 -18.86 -8.39 -2.93
C SER A 280 -17.85 -9.44 -2.46
N ILE A 281 -18.30 -10.39 -1.63
CA ILE A 281 -17.48 -11.51 -1.16
C ILE A 281 -16.91 -12.30 -2.35
N SER A 282 -17.74 -12.59 -3.36
CA SER A 282 -17.31 -13.29 -4.58
C SER A 282 -16.19 -12.58 -5.34
N LEU A 283 -16.22 -11.23 -5.39
CA LEU A 283 -15.15 -10.46 -6.00
C LEU A 283 -13.88 -10.53 -5.15
N LEU A 284 -13.99 -10.45 -3.83
CA LEU A 284 -12.85 -10.58 -2.92
C LEU A 284 -12.21 -11.97 -2.99
N GLU A 285 -13.01 -13.03 -3.02
CA GLU A 285 -12.56 -14.42 -3.16
C GLU A 285 -11.82 -14.65 -4.48
N GLY A 286 -12.40 -14.20 -5.61
CA GLY A 286 -11.73 -14.25 -6.90
C GLY A 286 -10.46 -13.39 -6.96
N MET A 287 -10.36 -12.39 -6.08
CA MET A 287 -9.17 -11.56 -5.95
C MET A 287 -8.12 -12.14 -5.01
N LYS A 288 -8.42 -13.05 -4.07
CA LYS A 288 -7.45 -13.52 -3.06
C LYS A 288 -6.14 -13.99 -3.70
N THR A 289 -6.23 -14.76 -4.77
CA THR A 289 -5.05 -15.30 -5.47
C THR A 289 -4.37 -14.26 -6.38
N SER A 290 -5.13 -13.37 -7.01
CA SER A 290 -4.58 -12.38 -7.98
C SER A 290 -4.12 -11.07 -7.33
N LEU A 291 -4.60 -10.74 -6.13
CA LEU A 291 -4.28 -9.50 -5.42
C LEU A 291 -2.80 -9.45 -5.05
N TRP A 292 -2.22 -10.59 -4.72
CA TRP A 292 -0.83 -10.69 -4.29
C TRP A 292 0.13 -11.10 -5.42
N GLN A 293 -0.41 -11.43 -6.60
CA GLN A 293 0.39 -11.62 -7.81
C GLN A 293 0.95 -10.28 -8.27
N ARG A 294 2.26 -10.09 -8.10
CA ARG A 294 2.95 -8.84 -8.45
C ARG A 294 3.16 -8.76 -9.96
N ARG A 295 2.90 -7.56 -10.51
CA ARG A 295 3.13 -7.29 -11.93
C ARG A 295 4.63 -7.06 -12.20
N PRO A 296 5.13 -7.48 -13.37
CA PRO A 296 6.47 -7.07 -13.80
C PRO A 296 6.54 -5.55 -13.90
N VAL A 297 7.71 -5.00 -13.56
CA VAL A 297 7.97 -3.56 -13.60
C VAL A 297 8.68 -3.27 -14.92
N SER A 298 8.11 -2.38 -15.73
CA SER A 298 8.81 -1.84 -16.89
C SER A 298 9.55 -0.57 -16.49
N PHE A 299 10.84 -0.70 -16.20
CA PHE A 299 11.68 0.45 -15.85
C PHE A 299 11.79 1.51 -16.94
N PRO A 300 11.88 1.16 -18.25
CA PRO A 300 11.84 2.15 -19.32
C PRO A 300 10.55 2.97 -19.33
N GLU A 301 9.39 2.33 -19.16
CA GLU A 301 8.11 3.03 -19.11
C GLU A 301 7.97 3.90 -17.85
N LEU A 302 8.46 3.41 -16.70
CA LEU A 302 8.48 4.18 -15.46
C LEU A 302 9.39 5.42 -15.60
N ARG A 303 10.54 5.27 -16.24
CA ARG A 303 11.47 6.37 -16.56
C ARG A 303 10.85 7.39 -17.51
N GLN A 304 10.16 6.94 -18.56
CA GLN A 304 9.44 7.81 -19.50
C GLN A 304 8.29 8.56 -18.80
N THR A 305 7.57 7.88 -17.92
CA THR A 305 6.48 8.50 -17.14
C THR A 305 7.03 9.61 -16.22
N ALA A 306 8.20 9.38 -15.60
CA ALA A 306 8.90 10.40 -14.82
C ALA A 306 9.35 11.59 -15.69
N ALA A 307 9.88 11.36 -16.89
CA ALA A 307 10.18 12.43 -17.83
C ALA A 307 8.93 13.27 -18.12
N ASN A 308 7.88 12.63 -18.65
CA ASN A 308 6.67 13.29 -19.15
C ASN A 308 5.91 14.06 -18.09
N HIS A 309 5.90 13.58 -16.84
CA HIS A 309 5.04 14.16 -15.81
C HIS A 309 5.79 14.85 -14.68
N PHE A 310 7.10 14.66 -14.53
CA PHE A 310 7.88 15.30 -13.46
C PHE A 310 8.92 16.30 -13.96
N THR A 311 8.95 16.54 -15.28
CA THR A 311 9.98 17.30 -16.00
C THR A 311 11.38 16.73 -15.81
N TRP A 312 11.44 15.41 -15.56
CA TRP A 312 12.69 14.69 -15.35
C TRP A 312 13.24 14.18 -16.68
N HIS A 313 13.51 15.07 -17.64
CA HIS A 313 14.18 14.73 -18.90
C HIS A 313 15.69 14.74 -18.71
N ASN A 314 16.48 14.07 -19.58
CA ASN A 314 17.96 14.10 -19.64
C ASN A 314 18.73 13.26 -18.59
N GLN A 315 20.05 13.20 -18.75
CA GLN A 315 20.99 12.46 -17.90
C GLN A 315 21.04 12.92 -16.44
N ASP A 316 20.92 14.21 -16.16
CA ASP A 316 20.94 14.70 -14.77
C ASP A 316 19.65 14.30 -14.04
N ARG A 317 18.51 14.33 -14.73
CA ARG A 317 17.24 13.86 -14.16
C ARG A 317 17.10 12.34 -14.15
N ALA A 318 17.72 11.63 -15.09
CA ALA A 318 17.83 10.18 -15.01
C ALA A 318 18.64 9.76 -13.78
N ARG A 319 19.70 10.49 -13.42
CA ARG A 319 20.45 10.29 -12.17
C ARG A 319 19.58 10.56 -10.94
N GLN A 320 18.78 11.63 -10.96
CA GLN A 320 17.79 11.92 -9.91
C GLN A 320 16.77 10.78 -9.78
N PHE A 321 16.27 10.26 -10.90
CA PHE A 321 15.34 9.12 -10.94
C PHE A 321 15.95 7.89 -10.27
N LEU A 322 17.16 7.49 -10.66
CA LEU A 322 17.87 6.36 -10.08
C LEU A 322 18.11 6.55 -8.56
N TRP A 323 18.58 7.72 -8.13
CA TRP A 323 18.76 8.02 -6.71
C TRP A 323 17.45 7.85 -5.93
N ASN A 324 16.35 8.34 -6.48
CA ASN A 324 15.07 8.41 -5.78
C ASN A 324 14.29 7.09 -5.76
N PHE A 325 14.43 6.24 -6.78
CA PHE A 325 13.63 5.02 -6.91
C PHE A 325 14.39 3.75 -6.54
N THR A 326 15.69 3.68 -6.78
CA THR A 326 16.45 2.43 -6.61
C THR A 326 16.41 1.85 -5.19
N PRO A 327 16.51 2.65 -4.10
CA PRO A 327 16.39 2.11 -2.75
C PRO A 327 15.11 1.28 -2.52
N ALA A 328 13.97 1.80 -2.96
CA ALA A 328 12.68 1.15 -2.77
C ALA A 328 12.53 -0.10 -3.64
N PHE A 329 13.03 -0.06 -4.89
CA PHE A 329 13.04 -1.24 -5.75
C PHE A 329 14.00 -2.32 -5.25
N LEU A 330 15.18 -1.96 -4.71
CA LEU A 330 16.07 -2.93 -4.08
C LEU A 330 15.36 -3.63 -2.90
N ALA A 331 14.71 -2.88 -2.02
CA ALA A 331 13.93 -3.46 -0.92
C ALA A 331 12.80 -4.38 -1.43
N ARG A 332 12.09 -3.96 -2.48
CA ARG A 332 11.06 -4.77 -3.15
C ARG A 332 11.63 -6.08 -3.70
N GLU A 333 12.74 -6.03 -4.43
CA GLU A 333 13.33 -7.22 -5.04
C GLU A 333 13.80 -8.23 -3.97
N LEU A 334 14.38 -7.75 -2.87
CA LEU A 334 14.73 -8.60 -1.72
C LEU A 334 13.48 -9.20 -1.06
N LEU A 335 12.42 -8.42 -0.92
CA LEU A 335 11.15 -8.88 -0.36
C LEU A 335 10.43 -9.90 -1.26
N LEU A 336 10.60 -9.83 -2.58
CA LEU A 336 10.04 -10.81 -3.52
C LEU A 336 10.88 -12.09 -3.54
N ALA A 337 12.19 -11.95 -3.47
CA ALA A 337 13.10 -13.08 -3.39
C ALA A 337 12.81 -13.96 -2.17
N SER A 338 12.45 -13.36 -1.04
CA SER A 338 12.06 -14.10 0.17
C SER A 338 10.80 -14.95 0.00
N GLN A 339 9.89 -14.57 -0.90
CA GLN A 339 8.70 -15.39 -1.20
C GLN A 339 8.99 -16.56 -2.14
N SER A 340 10.07 -16.49 -2.92
CA SER A 340 10.38 -17.45 -3.99
C SER A 340 11.64 -18.30 -3.71
N SER A 341 12.18 -18.25 -2.49
CA SER A 341 13.46 -18.89 -2.10
C SER A 341 14.65 -18.53 -3.01
N LEU A 342 14.59 -17.35 -3.64
CA LEU A 342 15.68 -16.83 -4.47
C LEU A 342 16.68 -16.07 -3.61
N ASP A 343 17.95 -16.09 -4.00
CA ASP A 343 19.01 -15.29 -3.39
C ASP A 343 19.42 -14.17 -4.34
N ARG A 344 19.11 -12.91 -3.98
CA ARG A 344 19.43 -11.71 -4.76
C ARG A 344 20.76 -11.07 -4.39
N LEU A 345 21.76 -11.88 -4.05
CA LEU A 345 23.14 -11.43 -3.87
C LEU A 345 23.69 -10.69 -5.11
N ASP A 346 23.19 -11.00 -6.32
CA ASP A 346 23.53 -10.30 -7.56
C ASP A 346 23.31 -8.78 -7.48
N LEU A 347 22.33 -8.33 -6.69
CA LEU A 347 22.02 -6.91 -6.50
C LEU A 347 22.87 -6.22 -5.43
N ILE A 348 23.63 -6.98 -4.63
CA ILE A 348 24.36 -6.48 -3.46
C ILE A 348 25.87 -6.59 -3.69
N VAL A 349 26.54 -5.43 -3.71
CA VAL A 349 28.00 -5.38 -3.80
C VAL A 349 28.65 -5.58 -2.43
N SER A 350 28.09 -4.97 -1.38
CA SER A 350 28.52 -5.24 -0.01
C SER A 350 27.47 -4.81 0.99
N ALA A 351 27.40 -5.49 2.13
CA ALA A 351 26.56 -5.14 3.26
C ALA A 351 27.43 -4.89 4.50
N LYS A 352 27.08 -3.91 5.33
CA LYS A 352 27.75 -3.61 6.61
C LYS A 352 26.72 -3.35 7.70
N PRO A 353 26.66 -4.16 8.78
CA PRO A 353 25.74 -3.92 9.88
C PRO A 353 25.94 -2.51 10.45
N GLN A 354 24.85 -1.81 10.73
CA GLN A 354 24.91 -0.54 11.45
C GLN A 354 24.93 -0.79 12.95
N LYS A 355 25.48 0.17 13.70
CA LYS A 355 25.43 0.11 15.17
C LYS A 355 23.96 0.00 15.59
N PRO A 356 23.60 -0.99 16.41
CA PRO A 356 22.24 -1.08 16.93
C PRO A 356 21.96 0.17 17.77
N LYS A 357 20.78 0.73 17.60
CA LYS A 357 20.26 1.76 18.49
C LYS A 357 19.21 1.11 19.39
N ALA A 358 19.14 1.56 20.64
CA ALA A 358 18.12 1.08 21.56
C ALA A 358 16.72 1.31 20.98
N ASP A 359 15.84 0.31 21.10
CA ASP A 359 14.46 0.34 20.62
C ASP A 359 14.26 0.58 19.11
N GLU A 360 15.30 0.45 18.29
CA GLU A 360 15.21 0.48 16.82
C GLU A 360 15.55 -0.88 16.19
N PRO A 361 14.92 -1.23 15.06
CA PRO A 361 15.23 -2.45 14.33
C PRO A 361 16.68 -2.47 13.82
N SER A 362 17.27 -3.66 13.74
CA SER A 362 18.63 -3.82 13.23
C SER A 362 18.70 -3.44 11.75
N MET A 363 19.56 -2.47 11.42
CA MET A 363 19.77 -1.97 10.06
C MET A 363 21.11 -2.41 9.50
N VAL A 364 21.19 -2.54 8.18
CA VAL A 364 22.38 -2.90 7.43
C VAL A 364 22.58 -1.91 6.29
N ARG A 365 23.78 -1.33 6.21
CA ARG A 365 24.17 -0.46 5.12
C ARG A 365 24.56 -1.28 3.91
N VAL A 366 23.73 -1.23 2.89
CA VAL A 366 23.92 -1.93 1.62
C VAL A 366 24.55 -0.98 0.60
N ARG A 367 25.58 -1.46 -0.08
CA ARG A 367 26.12 -0.85 -1.30
C ARG A 367 25.72 -1.67 -2.51
N TYR A 368 25.25 -1.00 -3.54
CA TYR A 368 24.69 -1.60 -4.76
C TYR A 368 24.99 -0.70 -5.98
N LYS A 369 24.87 -1.23 -7.18
CA LYS A 369 24.88 -0.43 -8.42
C LYS A 369 23.45 -0.11 -8.81
N ALA A 370 23.17 1.14 -9.17
CA ALA A 370 21.79 1.55 -9.42
C ALA A 370 21.20 0.87 -10.67
N LEU A 371 22.01 0.72 -11.73
CA LEU A 371 21.59 0.13 -13.00
C LEU A 371 21.36 -1.39 -12.93
N ASP A 372 21.97 -2.09 -11.95
CA ASP A 372 21.72 -3.52 -11.73
C ASP A 372 20.30 -3.75 -11.15
N VAL A 373 19.76 -2.77 -10.42
CA VAL A 373 18.43 -2.83 -9.81
C VAL A 373 17.37 -2.20 -10.72
N ILE A 374 17.68 -1.07 -11.35
CA ILE A 374 16.81 -0.35 -12.29
C ILE A 374 17.54 -0.26 -13.64
N PRO A 375 17.40 -1.26 -14.52
CA PRO A 375 17.98 -1.24 -15.86
C PRO A 375 17.25 -0.21 -16.73
N ILE A 376 17.93 0.92 -17.00
CA ILE A 376 17.52 1.94 -17.97
C ILE A 376 18.70 2.27 -18.88
N ASP A 377 18.42 2.74 -20.09
CA ASP A 377 19.43 3.27 -21.00
C ASP A 377 19.83 4.69 -20.56
N TYR A 378 20.81 4.79 -19.67
CA TYR A 378 21.31 6.07 -19.18
C TYR A 378 22.15 6.81 -20.22
N ASP A 379 22.95 6.08 -21.00
CA ASP A 379 23.89 6.69 -21.96
C ASP A 379 23.17 7.26 -23.18
N GLY A 380 22.02 6.68 -23.56
CA GLY A 380 21.15 7.19 -24.62
C GLY A 380 20.33 8.44 -24.23
N GLU A 381 20.34 8.87 -22.97
CA GLU A 381 19.65 10.09 -22.56
C GLU A 381 20.37 11.35 -23.09
N CYS A 382 19.59 12.35 -23.49
CA CYS A 382 20.15 13.65 -23.88
C CYS A 382 20.98 14.26 -22.74
N GLN A 383 22.05 14.97 -23.08
CA GLN A 383 22.84 15.74 -22.11
C GLN A 383 22.13 17.04 -21.74
N GLU A 384 22.46 17.60 -20.57
CA GLU A 384 21.97 18.93 -20.17
C GLU A 384 22.51 20.01 -21.11
N PRO A 385 21.70 21.01 -21.50
CA PRO A 385 22.18 22.17 -22.25
C PRO A 385 23.29 22.90 -21.50
N SER A 386 24.34 23.31 -22.21
CA SER A 386 25.45 24.08 -21.65
C SER A 386 24.95 25.35 -20.95
N GLY A 387 25.35 25.55 -19.68
CA GLY A 387 25.02 26.75 -18.90
C GLY A 387 23.87 26.61 -17.89
N ARG A 388 23.14 25.49 -17.87
CA ARG A 388 22.22 25.18 -16.77
C ARG A 388 22.97 24.57 -15.59
N LYS A 389 22.64 25.03 -14.37
CA LYS A 389 23.15 24.43 -13.15
C LYS A 389 22.59 23.01 -12.98
N PRO A 390 23.41 22.03 -12.56
CA PRO A 390 22.94 20.70 -12.21
C PRO A 390 21.81 20.79 -11.18
N TYR A 391 20.83 19.90 -11.28
CA TYR A 391 19.70 19.89 -10.34
C TYR A 391 20.15 19.78 -8.87
N ASP A 392 21.20 19.02 -8.61
CA ASP A 392 21.83 18.91 -7.31
C ASP A 392 23.35 18.95 -7.49
N GLU A 393 23.93 20.14 -7.27
CA GLU A 393 25.38 20.38 -7.34
C GLU A 393 26.18 19.45 -6.40
N LYS A 394 25.55 18.92 -5.34
CA LYS A 394 26.19 18.00 -4.38
C LYS A 394 26.10 16.53 -4.83
N ASN A 395 25.21 16.21 -5.77
CA ASN A 395 25.04 14.84 -6.27
C ASN A 395 25.89 14.58 -7.52
N THR A 396 27.18 14.38 -7.29
CA THR A 396 28.18 14.04 -8.32
C THR A 396 28.28 12.54 -8.60
N LYS A 397 27.38 11.73 -8.04
CA LYS A 397 27.42 10.27 -8.21
C LYS A 397 26.88 9.89 -9.58
N THR A 398 27.77 9.46 -10.47
CA THR A 398 27.36 8.82 -11.72
C THR A 398 26.59 7.53 -11.41
N PRO A 399 25.65 7.09 -12.29
CA PRO A 399 24.93 5.82 -12.13
C PRO A 399 25.83 4.59 -11.98
N TYR A 400 27.06 4.68 -12.48
CA TYR A 400 28.09 3.64 -12.42
C TYR A 400 28.81 3.55 -11.06
N LYS A 401 28.73 4.59 -10.22
CA LYS A 401 29.27 4.53 -8.86
C LYS A 401 28.35 3.74 -7.94
N LEU A 402 28.91 3.25 -6.83
CA LEU A 402 28.13 2.55 -5.82
C LEU A 402 27.20 3.51 -5.07
N TYR A 403 25.93 3.14 -5.02
CA TYR A 403 24.90 3.76 -4.20
C TYR A 403 24.89 3.08 -2.83
N THR A 404 24.30 3.76 -1.85
CA THR A 404 24.22 3.28 -0.47
C THR A 404 22.82 3.49 0.05
N VAL A 405 22.28 2.51 0.77
CA VAL A 405 21.01 2.58 1.48
C VAL A 405 21.12 1.80 2.79
N ASP A 406 20.48 2.27 3.85
CA ASP A 406 20.32 1.49 5.08
C ASP A 406 18.99 0.73 4.99
N LEU A 407 19.04 -0.60 5.01
CA LEU A 407 17.87 -1.48 4.93
C LEU A 407 17.70 -2.31 6.21
N PRO A 408 16.47 -2.72 6.57
CA PRO A 408 16.25 -3.66 7.65
C PRO A 408 17.00 -4.97 7.43
N LYS A 409 17.68 -5.45 8.47
CA LYS A 409 18.50 -6.67 8.42
C LYS A 409 17.72 -7.90 7.95
N PHE A 410 16.46 -8.02 8.36
CA PHE A 410 15.63 -9.15 7.99
C PHE A 410 15.41 -9.25 6.47
N LEU A 411 15.34 -8.12 5.74
CA LEU A 411 15.22 -8.15 4.28
C LEU A 411 16.41 -8.85 3.62
N LEU A 412 17.60 -8.67 4.18
CA LEU A 412 18.82 -9.29 3.67
C LEU A 412 18.92 -10.75 4.10
N GLU A 413 18.50 -11.08 5.33
CA GLU A 413 18.42 -12.46 5.83
C GLU A 413 17.57 -13.35 4.94
N LEU A 414 16.56 -12.77 4.30
CA LEU A 414 15.56 -13.50 3.55
C LEU A 414 15.75 -13.38 2.03
N GLY A 415 16.03 -12.17 1.54
CA GLY A 415 16.13 -11.89 0.11
C GLY A 415 17.53 -12.07 -0.47
N ALA A 416 18.57 -12.07 0.38
CA ALA A 416 19.95 -12.28 -0.04
C ALA A 416 20.79 -12.96 1.07
N PRO A 417 20.39 -14.15 1.57
CA PRO A 417 20.97 -14.77 2.76
C PRO A 417 22.50 -14.93 2.68
N ARG A 418 23.04 -15.24 1.49
CA ARG A 418 24.49 -15.37 1.30
C ARG A 418 25.26 -14.10 1.57
N CYS A 419 24.65 -12.91 1.42
CA CYS A 419 25.33 -11.65 1.71
C CYS A 419 25.77 -11.55 3.17
N LEU A 420 25.07 -12.20 4.11
CA LEU A 420 25.40 -12.19 5.53
C LEU A 420 26.52 -13.18 5.90
N HIS A 421 26.64 -14.29 5.17
CA HIS A 421 27.75 -15.23 5.36
C HIS A 421 29.09 -14.60 4.99
N TYR A 422 29.13 -13.83 3.90
CA TYR A 422 30.30 -13.01 3.53
C TYR A 422 30.59 -11.88 4.52
N MET A 423 29.65 -11.51 5.41
CA MET A 423 29.90 -10.54 6.48
C MET A 423 30.56 -11.15 7.72
N ARG A 424 30.42 -12.46 7.95
CA ARG A 424 31.05 -13.16 9.09
C ARG A 424 32.46 -13.66 8.77
N GLY A 425 32.71 -14.02 7.52
CA GLY A 425 34.06 -14.27 7.04
C GLY A 425 34.70 -12.96 6.58
N GLY A 426 35.64 -12.42 7.33
CA GLY A 426 36.55 -11.38 6.81
C GLY A 426 37.17 -11.83 5.47
N PRO A 427 37.80 -10.92 4.69
CA PRO A 427 38.38 -11.29 3.41
C PRO A 427 39.30 -12.49 3.61
N VAL A 428 38.94 -13.65 3.04
CA VAL A 428 39.82 -14.80 3.00
C VAL A 428 41.01 -14.34 2.18
N SER A 429 42.14 -14.09 2.83
CA SER A 429 43.40 -13.91 2.13
C SER A 429 43.53 -15.14 1.23
N LYS A 430 43.71 -14.92 -0.07
CA LYS A 430 44.19 -15.97 -0.96
C LYS A 430 45.59 -16.33 -0.46
N LYS A 431 45.68 -17.21 0.54
CA LYS A 431 46.90 -17.95 0.83
C LYS A 431 47.18 -18.75 -0.44
N ARG A 432 48.14 -18.28 -1.23
CA ARG A 432 48.87 -19.10 -2.19
C ARG A 432 49.36 -20.32 -1.40
N GLN A 433 48.74 -21.47 -1.60
CA GLN A 433 49.35 -22.73 -1.22
C GLN A 433 50.55 -22.92 -2.15
N ALA A 434 51.73 -22.66 -1.61
CA ALA A 434 52.96 -23.23 -2.10
C ALA A 434 52.85 -24.75 -1.87
N GLY A 435 52.53 -25.48 -2.92
CA GLY A 435 52.65 -26.93 -2.97
C GLY A 435 54.03 -27.28 -3.50
N SER A 436 54.77 -28.04 -2.71
CA SER A 436 56.06 -28.67 -2.97
C SER A 436 56.06 -29.55 -4.21
N ASP A 437 57.06 -29.36 -5.09
CA ASP A 437 57.52 -30.35 -6.06
C ASP A 437 58.15 -31.55 -5.34
N PRO A 438 58.12 -32.74 -5.97
CA PRO A 438 59.40 -33.23 -6.49
C PRO A 438 59.30 -33.78 -7.92
N GLU A 439 60.29 -33.37 -8.74
CA GLU A 439 61.05 -34.10 -9.79
C GLU A 439 60.33 -35.14 -10.69
N ARG A 440 60.60 -35.31 -11.99
CA ARG A 440 61.59 -34.81 -12.96
C ARG A 440 61.21 -35.50 -14.29
N GLY A 441 61.26 -34.79 -15.42
CA GLY A 441 61.06 -35.40 -16.74
C GLY A 441 60.69 -34.45 -17.87
N GLN A 442 61.64 -33.60 -18.28
CA GLN A 442 61.60 -32.86 -19.57
C GLN A 442 61.74 -33.83 -20.76
N PRO A 443 61.36 -33.50 -22.04
CA PRO A 443 61.75 -32.24 -22.69
C PRO A 443 60.87 -31.58 -23.80
N LYS A 444 61.11 -30.26 -23.92
CA LYS A 444 61.28 -29.41 -25.13
C LYS A 444 60.09 -29.03 -26.05
N LYS A 445 59.91 -27.70 -26.16
CA LYS A 445 59.18 -26.96 -27.22
C LYS A 445 59.89 -27.05 -28.59
N PRO A 446 59.19 -26.75 -29.70
CA PRO A 446 59.47 -25.47 -30.36
C PRO A 446 58.24 -24.64 -30.80
N LYS A 447 58.55 -23.42 -31.22
CA LYS A 447 57.74 -22.20 -31.50
C LYS A 447 56.74 -22.32 -32.66
N PRO A 448 55.74 -21.41 -32.76
CA PRO A 448 54.79 -21.35 -33.85
C PRO A 448 55.33 -20.53 -35.03
N THR A 449 55.17 -21.06 -36.24
CA THR A 449 55.26 -20.32 -37.51
C THR A 449 53.91 -20.46 -38.20
N GLY A 450 53.24 -19.34 -38.44
CA GLY A 450 51.93 -19.32 -39.08
C GLY A 450 52.00 -19.62 -40.57
N THR A 451 50.87 -20.00 -41.17
CA THR A 451 50.37 -19.52 -42.48
C THR A 451 48.88 -19.86 -42.59
N ARG A 452 48.09 -18.92 -43.12
CA ARG A 452 46.68 -19.05 -43.55
C ARG A 452 46.48 -20.24 -44.48
N VAL A 453 45.26 -20.80 -44.55
CA VAL A 453 44.40 -20.88 -45.76
C VAL A 453 42.98 -21.31 -45.35
N ALA A 454 42.01 -20.80 -46.10
CA ALA A 454 40.56 -20.83 -45.94
C ALA A 454 39.90 -22.20 -46.13
N LEU A 455 38.63 -22.31 -45.75
CA LEU A 455 37.65 -23.20 -46.41
C LEU A 455 36.23 -22.67 -46.23
N SER A 456 35.66 -22.28 -47.37
CA SER A 456 34.22 -22.20 -47.67
C SER A 456 33.55 -23.56 -47.52
N SER A 457 32.24 -23.58 -47.22
CA SER A 457 31.17 -24.25 -48.00
C SER A 457 29.95 -24.55 -47.10
N ILE A 458 28.79 -24.06 -47.55
CA ILE A 458 27.43 -24.39 -47.10
C ILE A 458 27.04 -25.78 -47.69
N PRO A 459 25.98 -26.49 -47.24
CA PRO A 459 24.63 -26.19 -47.75
C PRO A 459 23.47 -26.28 -46.73
N GLU A 460 22.45 -25.46 -46.98
CA GLU A 460 21.06 -25.57 -46.50
C GLU A 460 20.35 -26.80 -47.10
N VAL A 461 19.41 -27.42 -46.37
CA VAL A 461 18.11 -28.03 -46.80
C VAL A 461 17.35 -28.33 -45.50
N GLY A 462 16.05 -28.14 -45.27
CA GLY A 462 14.88 -27.78 -46.06
C GLY A 462 13.62 -28.16 -45.23
N ASN A 463 12.57 -27.34 -45.33
CA ASN A 463 11.29 -27.50 -44.63
C ASN A 463 10.56 -28.82 -44.94
N ARG A 464 9.80 -29.35 -43.96
CA ARG A 464 8.50 -30.00 -44.24
C ARG A 464 7.55 -29.98 -43.05
N LEU A 465 6.33 -29.56 -43.35
CA LEU A 465 5.15 -29.40 -42.50
C LEU A 465 4.17 -30.59 -42.68
N VAL A 466 3.38 -30.84 -41.62
CA VAL A 466 2.06 -31.56 -41.48
C VAL A 466 2.03 -33.10 -41.77
N PRO A 467 1.10 -33.93 -41.21
CA PRO A 467 -0.15 -33.55 -40.52
C PRO A 467 -0.59 -34.32 -39.25
N MET A 468 -1.64 -33.76 -38.63
CA MET A 468 -2.45 -34.34 -37.55
C MET A 468 -3.13 -35.65 -37.96
N SER A 469 -3.38 -36.53 -36.98
CA SER A 469 -4.46 -37.51 -37.05
C SER A 469 -5.17 -37.65 -35.71
N SER A 470 -6.45 -38.00 -35.84
CA SER A 470 -7.55 -37.93 -34.90
C SER A 470 -7.77 -39.24 -34.13
N GLY A 471 -8.18 -39.10 -32.87
CA GLY A 471 -9.20 -39.94 -32.22
C GLY A 471 -8.77 -41.31 -31.65
N SER A 472 -8.93 -41.48 -30.34
CA SER A 472 -9.77 -42.56 -29.77
C SER A 472 -9.95 -42.44 -28.25
N LYS A 473 -11.17 -42.79 -27.83
CA LYS A 473 -11.71 -42.81 -26.47
C LYS A 473 -11.02 -43.86 -25.60
N VAL A 474 -10.75 -43.54 -24.32
CA VAL A 474 -10.67 -44.54 -23.25
C VAL A 474 -11.34 -44.00 -21.98
N THR A 475 -12.17 -44.87 -21.42
CA THR A 475 -13.09 -44.74 -20.29
C THR A 475 -12.46 -44.99 -18.92
N GLN A 476 -12.98 -44.24 -17.93
CA GLN A 476 -13.23 -44.58 -16.51
C GLN A 476 -12.08 -45.00 -15.58
N LYS A 477 -11.96 -44.28 -14.45
CA LYS A 477 -12.31 -44.85 -13.14
C LYS A 477 -12.54 -43.76 -12.07
N ARG A 478 -13.72 -43.85 -11.44
CA ARG A 478 -14.23 -43.07 -10.31
C ARG A 478 -13.64 -43.66 -9.02
N ALA A 479 -13.15 -42.81 -8.12
CA ALA A 479 -12.80 -43.19 -6.75
C ALA A 479 -13.90 -42.72 -5.76
N PRO A 480 -14.06 -43.38 -4.59
CA PRO A 480 -15.31 -43.45 -3.85
C PRO A 480 -15.57 -42.26 -2.92
N VAL A 481 -16.86 -42.04 -2.68
CA VAL A 481 -17.45 -41.10 -1.70
C VAL A 481 -17.40 -41.73 -0.31
N PRO A 482 -16.95 -41.01 0.74
CA PRO A 482 -17.23 -41.40 2.11
C PRO A 482 -18.54 -40.78 2.62
N GLU A 483 -19.27 -41.64 3.32
CA GLU A 483 -20.60 -41.49 3.89
C GLU A 483 -20.71 -40.44 5.01
N ILE A 484 -21.95 -39.99 5.17
CA ILE A 484 -22.45 -38.96 6.08
C ILE A 484 -22.48 -39.49 7.51
N ALA A 485 -21.83 -38.78 8.45
CA ALA A 485 -22.15 -38.84 9.87
C ALA A 485 -23.05 -37.64 10.24
N ARG A 486 -24.28 -37.94 10.66
CA ARG A 486 -25.25 -36.98 11.19
C ARG A 486 -24.76 -36.41 12.52
N SER A 487 -24.82 -35.09 12.69
CA SER A 487 -24.91 -34.45 14.00
C SER A 487 -25.98 -33.37 13.96
N GLN A 488 -27.01 -33.55 14.78
CA GLN A 488 -28.02 -32.57 15.11
C GLN A 488 -27.35 -31.35 15.77
N TYR A 489 -27.86 -30.14 15.53
CA TYR A 489 -28.21 -29.12 16.55
C TYR A 489 -28.35 -27.70 15.95
N SER A 490 -29.52 -27.11 16.23
CA SER A 490 -29.76 -25.69 16.54
C SER A 490 -29.49 -24.63 15.47
N MET A 491 -30.57 -24.21 14.80
CA MET A 491 -30.66 -22.97 14.05
C MET A 491 -30.50 -21.74 14.98
N VAL A 492 -29.34 -21.08 14.91
CA VAL A 492 -29.19 -19.67 15.31
C VAL A 492 -28.37 -18.98 14.22
N ASN A 493 -29.05 -18.27 13.33
CA ASN A 493 -28.45 -17.51 12.23
C ASN A 493 -27.71 -16.27 12.76
N ASN A 494 -26.44 -16.43 13.11
CA ASN A 494 -25.48 -15.34 13.28
C ASN A 494 -24.79 -15.06 11.94
N ARG A 495 -25.33 -14.13 11.13
CA ARG A 495 -24.51 -13.43 10.13
C ARG A 495 -23.96 -12.17 10.77
N MET A 496 -22.89 -12.35 11.55
CA MET A 496 -21.94 -11.27 11.78
C MET A 496 -21.36 -10.86 10.42
N THR A 497 -21.13 -9.58 10.23
CA THR A 497 -20.28 -9.08 9.13
C THR A 497 -18.93 -9.77 9.26
N GLU A 498 -18.69 -10.79 8.44
CA GLU A 498 -17.38 -11.40 8.26
C GLU A 498 -16.44 -10.30 7.74
N THR A 499 -15.65 -9.72 8.65
CA THR A 499 -14.35 -9.18 8.28
C THR A 499 -13.54 -10.35 7.75
N ILE A 500 -13.48 -10.46 6.42
CA ILE A 500 -12.50 -11.33 5.77
C ILE A 500 -11.14 -10.76 6.13
N ASP A 501 -10.41 -11.49 6.95
CA ASP A 501 -8.99 -11.32 7.05
C ASP A 501 -8.41 -11.62 5.67
N LEU A 502 -7.71 -10.65 5.10
CA LEU A 502 -7.00 -10.81 3.83
C LEU A 502 -5.57 -11.33 4.06
N THR A 503 -5.23 -11.61 5.32
CA THR A 503 -4.19 -12.56 5.67
C THR A 503 -4.74 -13.97 5.52
N ASP A 504 -3.93 -14.93 5.08
CA ASP A 504 -4.37 -16.30 4.76
C ASP A 504 -4.75 -17.14 6.01
N GLU A 505 -5.55 -16.58 6.92
CA GLU A 505 -6.36 -17.31 7.90
C GLU A 505 -7.84 -16.91 7.78
#